data_AF-A0A971U683-F1
#
_entry.id   AF-A0A971U683-F1
#
_cell.length_a   1.000
_cell.length_b   1.000
_cell.length_c   1.000
_cell.angle_alpha   90.00
_cell.angle_beta   90.00
_cell.angle_gamma   90.00
#
_symmetry.space_group_name_H-M   'P 1'
#
loop_
_entity.id
_entity.type
_entity.pdbx_description
1 polymer ?
#
loop_
_entity_poly.entity_id
_entity_poly.type
_entity_poly.pdbx_seq_one_letter_code
_entity_poly.pdbx_strand_id
1 'polypeptide(L)'
;MPLLRESAREALSTLAPYLVHIHVGNAVAEPGKAAYGDLHPRFGYPNGSNDVPELVEFLKALFKVGYLDKKGCCERPWVGIEVKPQAPEQSELVWAQTKRTWRTAWAAL
;
A
#
# COMPACT_ATOMS: atom_id res chain seq x y z
N MET A 1 0.42 -1.02 8.43
CA MET A 1 -0.83 -1.65 8.91
C MET A 1 -0.64 -3.09 9.40
N PRO A 2 -0.11 -4.04 8.62
CA PRO A 2 -0.06 -5.45 9.04
C PRO A 2 0.77 -5.68 10.30
N LEU A 3 1.89 -4.97 10.43
CA LEU A 3 2.78 -5.02 11.60
C LEU A 3 2.11 -4.53 12.90
N LEU A 4 1.11 -3.64 12.79
CA LEU A 4 0.34 -3.12 13.91
C LEU A 4 -0.98 -3.87 14.14
N ARG A 5 -1.28 -4.88 13.30
CA ARG A 5 -2.53 -5.65 13.33
C ARG A 5 -3.78 -4.78 13.14
N GLU A 6 -3.66 -3.74 12.31
CA GLU A 6 -4.73 -2.79 12.03
C GLU A 6 -5.40 -3.06 10.68
N SER A 7 -6.68 -2.72 10.58
CA SER A 7 -7.41 -2.71 9.31
C SER A 7 -7.38 -1.33 8.65
N ALA A 8 -7.27 -1.29 7.32
CA ALA A 8 -7.32 -0.05 6.53
C ALA A 8 -8.56 0.78 6.83
N ARG A 9 -9.71 0.12 6.94
CA ARG A 9 -10.99 0.76 7.22
C ARG A 9 -10.98 1.49 8.55
N GLU A 10 -10.52 0.83 9.61
CA GLU A 10 -10.55 1.38 10.96
C GLU A 10 -9.56 2.54 11.12
N ALA A 11 -8.30 2.34 10.72
CA ALA A 11 -7.28 3.36 10.89
C ALA A 11 -7.58 4.61 10.04
N LEU A 12 -7.93 4.43 8.75
CA LEU A 12 -8.23 5.57 7.89
C LEU A 12 -9.49 6.31 8.33
N SER A 13 -10.53 5.61 8.83
CA SER A 13 -11.73 6.29 9.34
C SER A 13 -11.42 7.12 10.58
N THR A 14 -10.56 6.60 11.46
CA THR A 14 -10.12 7.30 12.68
C THR A 14 -9.26 8.52 12.36
N LEU A 15 -8.37 8.38 11.37
CA LEU A 15 -7.39 9.41 10.99
C LEU A 15 -7.89 10.38 9.92
N ALA A 16 -9.08 10.20 9.37
CA ALA A 16 -9.60 10.94 8.20
C ALA A 16 -9.42 12.47 8.28
N PRO A 17 -9.68 13.16 9.42
CA PRO A 17 -9.50 14.61 9.51
C PRO A 17 -8.03 15.08 9.43
N TYR A 18 -7.09 14.16 9.64
CA TYR A 18 -5.65 14.45 9.78
C TYR A 18 -4.80 13.90 8.64
N LEU A 19 -5.41 13.27 7.63
CA LEU A 19 -4.68 12.69 6.50
C LEU A 19 -4.08 13.79 5.61
N VAL A 20 -2.75 13.82 5.53
CA VAL A 20 -1.99 14.73 4.66
C VAL A 20 -1.41 13.98 3.47
N HIS A 21 -0.57 12.97 3.72
CA HIS A 21 0.03 12.12 2.69
C HIS A 21 -0.22 10.64 3.01
N ILE A 22 -0.33 9.83 1.97
CA ILE A 22 -0.54 8.38 2.08
C ILE A 22 0.55 7.67 1.30
N HIS A 23 1.24 6.75 1.97
CA HIS A 23 2.16 5.82 1.33
C HIS A 23 1.62 4.41 1.47
N VAL A 24 1.80 3.59 0.43
CA VAL A 24 1.52 2.16 0.44
C VAL A 24 2.80 1.37 0.21
N GLY A 25 2.90 0.20 0.80
CA GLY A 25 4.05 -0.69 0.68
C GLY A 25 3.68 -2.09 1.13
N ASN A 26 4.67 -2.95 1.26
CA ASN A 26 4.51 -4.30 1.79
C ASN A 26 5.33 -4.50 3.05
N ALA A 27 4.99 -5.51 3.83
CA ALA A 27 5.76 -5.93 5.00
C ALA A 27 5.64 -7.44 5.17
N VAL A 28 6.57 -8.04 5.90
CA VAL A 28 6.45 -9.44 6.36
C VAL A 28 6.21 -9.42 7.86
N ALA A 29 5.03 -9.85 8.28
CA ALA A 29 4.60 -9.80 9.67
C ALA A 29 4.99 -11.04 10.50
N GLU A 30 5.43 -12.12 9.84
CA GLU A 30 5.80 -13.37 10.50
C GLU A 30 7.28 -13.35 10.95
N PRO A 31 7.57 -13.44 12.26
CA PRO A 31 8.93 -13.48 12.77
C PRO A 31 9.73 -14.65 12.20
N GLY A 32 11.01 -14.42 11.90
CA GLY A 32 11.92 -15.44 11.38
C GLY A 32 11.82 -15.69 9.88
N LYS A 33 10.91 -15.02 9.16
CA LYS A 33 10.87 -15.04 7.69
C LYS A 33 11.80 -13.99 7.09
N ALA A 34 12.25 -14.24 5.86
CA ALA A 34 13.01 -13.27 5.09
C ALA A 34 12.20 -11.97 4.92
N ALA A 35 12.88 -10.83 4.99
CA ALA A 35 12.28 -9.51 4.96
C ALA A 35 11.29 -9.20 6.11
N TYR A 36 11.35 -9.91 7.24
CA TYR A 36 10.55 -9.63 8.44
C TYR A 36 10.67 -8.16 8.89
N GLY A 37 9.53 -7.55 9.18
CA GLY A 37 9.41 -6.16 9.60
C GLY A 37 9.15 -5.18 8.46
N ASP A 38 9.51 -3.92 8.71
CA ASP A 38 9.23 -2.78 7.83
C ASP A 38 10.32 -2.60 6.76
N LEU A 39 10.50 -3.63 5.94
CA LEU A 39 11.56 -3.69 4.93
C LEU A 39 11.06 -3.43 3.51
N HIS A 40 9.77 -3.14 3.35
CA HIS A 40 9.13 -2.76 2.09
C HIS A 40 9.47 -3.68 0.90
N PRO A 41 9.36 -5.03 1.01
CA PRO A 41 9.56 -5.88 -0.17
C PRO A 41 8.51 -5.54 -1.25
N ARG A 42 8.71 -6.05 -2.47
CA ARG A 42 7.70 -5.88 -3.53
C ARG A 42 6.33 -6.43 -3.11
N PHE A 43 5.26 -5.97 -3.76
CA PHE A 43 3.93 -6.56 -3.57
C PHE A 43 3.93 -8.05 -3.96
N GLY A 44 3.19 -8.88 -3.22
CA GLY A 44 3.16 -10.34 -3.45
C GLY A 44 4.51 -11.04 -3.20
N TYR A 45 5.38 -10.46 -2.37
CA TYR A 45 6.61 -11.12 -1.92
C TYR A 45 6.27 -12.36 -1.06
N PRO A 46 7.10 -13.42 -1.05
CA PRO A 46 6.86 -14.59 -0.18
C PRO A 46 6.68 -14.19 1.30
N ASN A 47 5.56 -14.60 1.89
CA ASN A 47 5.13 -14.21 3.25
C ASN A 47 4.86 -12.69 3.44
N GLY A 48 4.86 -11.93 2.33
CA GLY A 48 4.44 -10.54 2.31
C GLY A 48 2.96 -10.41 2.62
N SER A 49 2.60 -9.35 3.32
CA SER A 49 1.23 -9.12 3.79
C SER A 49 0.32 -8.45 2.77
N ASN A 50 0.89 -7.78 1.75
CA ASN A 50 0.14 -6.96 0.81
C ASN A 50 0.45 -7.33 -0.65
N ASP A 51 -0.60 -7.54 -1.42
CA ASP A 51 -0.61 -7.61 -2.88
C ASP A 51 -1.85 -6.84 -3.41
N VAL A 52 -2.31 -7.16 -4.63
CA VAL A 52 -3.48 -6.55 -5.26
C VAL A 52 -4.71 -6.52 -4.36
N PRO A 53 -5.14 -7.61 -3.69
CA PRO A 53 -6.38 -7.59 -2.90
C PRO A 53 -6.34 -6.58 -1.74
N GLU A 54 -5.22 -6.51 -1.02
CA GLU A 54 -5.06 -5.60 0.11
C GLU A 54 -4.97 -4.14 -0.36
N LEU A 55 -4.32 -3.90 -1.50
CA LEU A 55 -4.33 -2.57 -2.13
C LEU A 55 -5.72 -2.13 -2.56
N VAL A 56 -6.53 -3.02 -3.13
CA VAL A 56 -7.94 -2.72 -3.48
C VAL A 56 -8.72 -2.30 -2.25
N GLU A 57 -8.62 -3.06 -1.15
CA GLU A 57 -9.33 -2.74 0.09
C GLU A 57 -8.85 -1.42 0.71
N PHE A 58 -7.55 -1.15 0.65
CA PHE A 58 -6.99 0.12 1.12
C PHE A 58 -7.47 1.30 0.26
N LEU A 59 -7.47 1.18 -1.06
CA LEU A 59 -7.95 2.20 -2.00
C LEU A 59 -9.45 2.47 -1.81
N LYS A 60 -10.29 1.43 -1.65
CA LYS A 60 -11.72 1.61 -1.30
C LYS A 60 -11.90 2.37 0.00
N ALA A 61 -11.08 2.09 1.01
CA ALA A 61 -11.12 2.81 2.28
C ALA A 61 -10.73 4.29 2.10
N LEU A 62 -9.72 4.61 1.28
CA LEU A 62 -9.35 5.99 0.95
C LEU A 62 -10.47 6.76 0.23
N PHE A 63 -11.18 6.12 -0.69
CA PHE A 63 -12.38 6.72 -1.31
C PHE A 63 -13.49 6.94 -0.27
N LYS A 64 -13.74 5.94 0.59
CA LYS A 64 -14.78 6.00 1.62
C LYS A 64 -14.57 7.15 2.61
N VAL A 65 -13.33 7.43 3.00
CA VAL A 65 -13.00 8.56 3.90
C VAL A 65 -12.88 9.89 3.16
N GLY A 66 -13.15 9.91 1.85
CA GLY A 66 -13.11 11.11 1.03
C GLY A 66 -11.70 11.61 0.71
N TYR A 67 -10.64 10.85 1.02
CA TYR A 67 -9.26 11.26 0.68
C TYR A 67 -9.11 11.36 -0.84
N LEU A 68 -9.52 10.32 -1.59
CA LEU A 68 -9.42 10.31 -3.05
C LEU A 68 -10.62 10.96 -3.77
N ASP A 69 -11.71 11.27 -3.07
CA ASP A 69 -12.94 11.87 -3.63
C ASP A 69 -13.07 13.38 -3.35
N LYS A 70 -11.95 14.10 -3.14
CA LYS A 70 -11.96 15.56 -2.94
C LYS A 70 -12.34 16.30 -4.23
N LYS A 71 -13.63 16.30 -4.57
CA LYS A 71 -14.21 17.14 -5.63
C LYS A 71 -14.11 18.61 -5.20
N GLY A 72 -13.40 19.43 -6.00
CA GLY A 72 -13.32 20.88 -5.80
C GLY A 72 -12.05 21.41 -5.14
N CYS A 73 -11.10 20.55 -4.73
CA CYS A 73 -9.73 21.01 -4.42
C CYS A 73 -8.94 21.22 -5.72
N CYS A 74 -8.03 22.20 -5.72
CA CYS A 74 -7.23 22.57 -6.89
C CYS A 74 -6.28 21.45 -7.35
N GLU A 75 -5.93 20.50 -6.48
CA GLU A 75 -5.08 19.36 -6.78
C GLU A 75 -5.64 18.05 -6.20
N ARG A 76 -5.51 16.96 -6.98
CA ARG A 76 -5.84 15.62 -6.48
C ARG A 76 -4.76 15.17 -5.50
N PRO A 77 -5.13 14.59 -4.35
CA PRO A 77 -4.14 14.03 -3.45
C PRO A 77 -3.40 12.87 -4.10
N TRP A 78 -2.11 12.77 -3.79
CA TRP A 78 -1.25 11.71 -4.31
C TRP A 78 -1.16 10.54 -3.31
N VAL A 79 -0.78 9.38 -3.84
CA VAL A 79 -0.46 8.18 -3.05
C VAL A 79 0.95 7.76 -3.42
N GLY A 80 1.85 7.79 -2.44
CA GLY A 80 3.22 7.31 -2.56
C GLY A 80 3.29 5.79 -2.49
N ILE A 81 4.32 5.22 -3.09
CA ILE A 81 4.59 3.79 -3.00
C ILE A 81 6.02 3.59 -2.52
N GLU A 82 6.18 2.85 -1.42
CA GLU A 82 7.48 2.50 -0.86
C GLU A 82 7.76 1.03 -1.11
N VAL A 83 8.78 0.77 -1.91
CA VAL A 83 9.28 -0.57 -2.25
C VAL A 83 10.79 -0.58 -2.30
N LYS A 84 11.38 -1.65 -1.79
CA LYS A 84 12.82 -1.90 -1.71
C LYS A 84 13.09 -3.32 -2.24
N PRO A 85 13.90 -3.46 -3.31
CA PRO A 85 14.31 -4.76 -3.82
C PRO A 85 14.99 -5.60 -2.73
N GLN A 86 14.63 -6.88 -2.65
CA GLN A 86 15.30 -7.84 -1.79
C GLN A 86 16.25 -8.67 -2.66
N ALA A 87 17.50 -8.90 -2.22
CA ALA A 87 18.43 -9.68 -3.02
C ALA A 87 17.86 -11.08 -3.34
N PRO A 88 17.97 -11.58 -4.60
CA PRO A 88 18.72 -11.02 -5.73
C PRO A 88 17.88 -10.19 -6.73
N GLU A 89 16.76 -9.59 -6.32
CA GLU A 89 15.87 -8.82 -7.19
C GLU A 89 16.55 -7.57 -7.78
N GLN A 90 16.20 -7.26 -9.03
CA GLN A 90 16.64 -6.06 -9.73
C GLN A 90 15.62 -4.93 -9.53
N SER A 91 16.11 -3.71 -9.28
CA SER A 91 15.28 -2.53 -9.01
C SER A 91 14.27 -2.24 -10.12
N GLU A 92 14.67 -2.40 -11.38
CA GLU A 92 13.84 -2.16 -12.56
C GLU A 92 12.67 -3.12 -12.63
N LEU A 93 12.89 -4.40 -12.26
CA LEU A 93 11.84 -5.42 -12.26
C LEU A 93 10.86 -5.20 -11.11
N VAL A 94 11.36 -4.84 -9.92
CA VAL A 94 10.53 -4.47 -8.76
C VAL A 94 9.67 -3.25 -9.09
N TRP A 95 10.25 -2.24 -9.74
CA TRP A 95 9.53 -1.05 -10.16
C TRP A 95 8.46 -1.36 -11.22
N ALA A 96 8.80 -2.15 -12.23
CA ALA A 96 7.85 -2.55 -13.27
C ALA A 96 6.69 -3.37 -12.68
N GLN A 97 6.98 -4.27 -11.72
CA GLN A 97 5.96 -5.03 -11.02
C GLN A 97 5.08 -4.14 -10.16
N THR A 98 5.67 -3.20 -9.40
CA THR A 98 4.94 -2.24 -8.58
C THR A 98 3.92 -1.45 -9.39
N LYS A 99 4.31 -0.95 -10.57
CA LYS A 99 3.38 -0.28 -11.50
C LYS A 99 2.23 -1.18 -11.94
N ARG A 100 2.51 -2.46 -12.24
CA ARG A 100 1.49 -3.42 -12.65
C ARG A 100 0.52 -3.68 -11.50
N THR A 101 1.00 -4.00 -10.31
CA THR A 101 0.17 -4.22 -9.12
C THR A 101 -0.73 -3.02 -8.84
N TRP A 102 -0.16 -1.80 -8.84
CA TRP A 102 -0.94 -0.58 -8.64
C TRP A 102 -2.05 -0.42 -9.68
N ARG A 103 -1.72 -0.58 -10.98
CA ARG A 103 -2.70 -0.47 -12.06
C ARG A 103 -3.77 -1.54 -11.98
N THR A 104 -3.41 -2.77 -11.63
CA THR A 104 -4.37 -3.87 -11.45
C THR A 104 -5.31 -3.58 -10.29
N ALA A 105 -4.79 -3.14 -9.14
CA ALA A 105 -5.62 -2.77 -7.99
C ALA A 105 -6.54 -1.59 -8.34
N TRP A 106 -6.03 -0.55 -8.99
CA TRP A 106 -6.81 0.61 -9.41
C TRP A 106 -7.93 0.25 -10.41
N ALA A 107 -7.66 -0.66 -11.34
CA ALA A 107 -8.66 -1.13 -12.31
C ALA A 107 -9.76 -2.01 -11.69
N ALA A 108 -9.56 -2.51 -10.47
CA ALA A 108 -10.51 -3.34 -9.73
C ALA A 108 -11.33 -2.55 -8.70
N LEU A 109 -11.25 -1.22 -8.71
CA LEU A 109 -12.03 -0.33 -7.85
C LEU A 109 -13.46 -0.11 -8.32
#